data_AF-A0AAD7A2C2-F1
#
_entry.id   AF-A0AAD7A2C2-F1
#
_cell.length_a   1.000
_cell.length_b   1.000
_cell.length_c   1.000
_cell.angle_alpha   90.00
_cell.angle_beta   90.00
_cell.angle_gamma   90.00
#
_symmetry.space_group_name_H-M   'P 1'
#
loop_
_entity.id
_entity.type
_entity.pdbx_description
1 polymer ?
#
loop_
_entity_poly.entity_id
_entity_poly.type
_entity_poly.pdbx_seq_one_letter_code
_entity_poly.pdbx_strand_id
1 'polypeptide(L)'
;MSLCTHDLNTDISGIGVRISYYLQTLFLGCLSVRSGSLDEIAGALYTLMATNAAMAVTGLILGLKPQPEISFQDAVIIIYLLSMGWITVITALASCHRLSDETNALQLVSVIQGYVIVAFVFSVLATAPKFGPHPECNHEAVAVILRPFSALKGGRIFGWCVVGLMSLGYTIMTARDYTAQIQRQIRKRRQSEKELGETPAADAQEPVRTPIFIPTPAPFAPANTTATKQRQATYYGSPRALVDHQLLAMLLFIILLWAFFVLNIELVIRWYRPTSDSAAPRQPDFRPQ
;
A
#
# COMPACT_ATOMS: atom_id res chain seq x y z
N MET A 1 13.25 24.92 32.06
CA MET A 1 13.14 24.20 30.77
C MET A 1 13.00 22.74 31.10
N SER A 2 11.83 22.15 30.88
CA SER A 2 11.66 20.71 31.00
C SER A 2 12.50 20.04 29.91
N LEU A 3 13.31 19.06 30.30
CA LEU A 3 14.12 18.31 29.35
C LEU A 3 13.18 17.41 28.55
N CYS A 4 13.03 17.65 27.25
CA CYS A 4 12.23 16.81 26.36
C CYS A 4 12.98 15.51 26.06
N THR A 5 12.92 14.55 26.99
CA THR A 5 13.41 13.19 26.74
C THR A 5 12.25 12.35 26.22
N HIS A 6 12.32 11.96 24.96
CA HIS A 6 11.32 11.09 24.36
C HIS A 6 11.93 9.76 23.98
N ASP A 7 11.52 8.73 24.71
CA ASP A 7 11.75 7.35 24.30
C ASP A 7 10.78 7.00 23.18
N LEU A 8 11.33 6.56 22.04
CA LEU A 8 10.54 6.04 20.93
C LEU A 8 9.81 4.78 21.40
N ASN A 9 8.51 4.69 21.10
CA ASN A 9 7.74 3.52 21.46
C ASN A 9 8.25 2.30 20.67
N THR A 10 8.88 1.34 21.36
CA THR A 10 9.52 0.18 20.74
C THR A 10 8.55 -0.77 20.06
N ASP A 11 7.27 -0.72 20.40
CA ASP A 11 6.28 -1.65 19.86
C ASP A 11 5.79 -1.21 18.48
N ILE A 12 5.95 0.07 18.16
CA ILE A 12 5.44 0.67 16.91
C ILE A 12 6.59 1.19 16.05
N SER A 13 7.49 1.92 16.69
CA SER A 13 8.70 2.47 16.08
C SER A 13 9.92 1.61 16.42
N GLY A 14 9.75 0.34 16.81
CA GLY A 14 10.86 -0.57 17.10
C GLY A 14 11.73 -0.84 15.89
N ILE A 15 13.03 -1.07 16.11
CA ILE A 15 13.96 -1.44 15.03
C ILE A 15 13.51 -2.72 14.30
N GLY A 16 12.97 -3.70 15.03
CA GLY A 16 12.44 -4.94 14.44
C GLY A 16 11.24 -4.68 13.53
N VAL A 17 10.26 -3.91 14.01
CA VAL A 17 9.06 -3.53 13.23
C VAL A 17 9.48 -2.82 11.94
N ARG A 18 10.39 -1.86 12.02
CA ARG A 18 10.90 -1.12 10.86
C ARG A 18 11.59 -2.04 9.85
N ILE A 19 12.55 -2.85 10.29
CA ILE A 19 13.29 -3.76 9.40
C ILE A 19 12.36 -4.74 8.69
N SER A 20 11.42 -5.36 9.42
CA SER A 20 10.42 -6.24 8.83
C SER A 20 9.59 -5.53 7.78
N TYR A 21 9.15 -4.31 8.06
CA TYR A 21 8.37 -3.50 7.13
C TYR A 21 9.18 -3.08 5.89
N TYR A 22 10.46 -2.73 6.06
CA TYR A 22 11.39 -2.44 4.97
C TYR A 22 11.55 -3.63 4.03
N LEU A 23 11.78 -4.83 4.58
CA LEU A 23 11.94 -6.03 3.79
C LEU A 23 10.64 -6.44 3.09
N GLN A 24 9.50 -6.34 3.78
CA GLN A 24 8.19 -6.66 3.21
C GLN A 24 7.87 -5.79 1.99
N THR A 25 8.10 -4.48 2.09
CA THR A 25 7.87 -3.53 0.99
C THR A 25 8.85 -3.70 -0.16
N LEU A 26 10.14 -3.96 0.14
CA LEU A 26 11.15 -4.21 -0.89
C LEU A 26 10.85 -5.49 -1.67
N PHE A 27 10.64 -6.61 -0.98
CA PHE A 27 10.41 -7.89 -1.63
C PHE A 27 9.11 -7.89 -2.41
N LEU A 28 8.03 -7.31 -1.87
CA LEU A 28 6.78 -7.18 -2.62
C LEU A 28 6.94 -6.30 -3.86
N GLY A 29 7.67 -5.18 -3.75
CA GLY A 29 7.99 -4.34 -4.90
C GLY A 29 8.72 -5.13 -5.99
N CYS A 30 9.80 -5.82 -5.64
CA CYS A 30 10.56 -6.65 -6.58
C CYS A 30 9.74 -7.80 -7.18
N LEU A 31 8.93 -8.50 -6.36
CA LEU A 31 8.07 -9.58 -6.80
C LEU A 31 6.96 -9.09 -7.74
N SER A 32 6.44 -7.87 -7.53
CA SER A 32 5.38 -7.33 -8.37
C SER A 32 5.81 -7.06 -9.82
N VAL A 33 7.08 -6.71 -10.04
CA VAL A 33 7.62 -6.49 -11.39
C VAL A 33 8.04 -7.82 -12.03
N ARG A 34 8.51 -8.77 -11.23
CA ARG A 34 8.98 -10.07 -11.72
C ARG A 34 7.85 -11.06 -11.99
N SER A 35 6.82 -11.08 -11.15
CA SER A 35 5.75 -12.08 -11.27
C SER A 35 4.87 -11.77 -12.47
N GLY A 36 4.60 -12.80 -13.26
CA GLY A 36 3.67 -12.74 -14.38
C GLY A 36 2.22 -13.01 -13.99
N SER A 37 1.93 -13.23 -12.70
CA SER A 37 0.60 -13.59 -12.21
C SER A 37 0.23 -12.80 -10.96
N LEU A 38 -0.97 -12.21 -10.97
CA LEU A 38 -1.52 -11.52 -9.80
C LEU A 38 -1.71 -12.47 -8.62
N ASP A 39 -2.11 -13.72 -8.89
CA ASP A 39 -2.43 -14.70 -7.84
C ASP A 39 -1.23 -15.05 -6.96
N GLU A 40 -0.02 -14.99 -7.52
CA GLU A 40 1.22 -15.25 -6.79
C GLU A 40 1.53 -14.15 -5.77
N ILE A 41 1.18 -12.90 -6.08
CA ILE A 41 1.51 -11.74 -5.24
C ILE A 41 0.33 -11.24 -4.42
N ALA A 42 -0.91 -11.61 -4.77
CA ALA A 42 -2.13 -11.09 -4.17
C ALA A 42 -2.15 -11.29 -2.65
N GLY A 43 -1.75 -12.47 -2.16
CA GLY A 43 -1.69 -12.74 -0.73
C GLY A 43 -0.71 -11.82 0.03
N ALA A 44 0.48 -11.60 -0.53
CA ALA A 44 1.47 -10.70 0.05
C ALA A 44 1.01 -9.23 0.00
N LEU A 45 0.33 -8.84 -1.07
CA LEU A 45 -0.21 -7.50 -1.26
C LEU A 45 -1.38 -7.20 -0.30
N TYR A 46 -2.33 -8.14 -0.14
CA TYR A 46 -3.38 -8.03 0.88
C TYR A 46 -2.79 -7.94 2.30
N THR A 47 -1.76 -8.74 2.59
CA THR A 47 -1.07 -8.69 3.88
C THR A 47 -0.47 -7.30 4.12
N LEU A 48 0.26 -6.74 3.13
CA LEU A 48 0.81 -5.39 3.28
C LEU A 48 -0.29 -4.33 3.45
N MET A 49 -1.37 -4.40 2.67
CA MET A 49 -2.51 -3.48 2.81
C MET A 49 -3.13 -3.57 4.21
N ALA A 50 -3.35 -4.78 4.73
CA ALA A 50 -3.87 -5.01 6.07
C ALA A 50 -2.91 -4.49 7.15
N THR A 51 -1.60 -4.75 7.03
CA THR A 51 -0.58 -4.21 7.94
C THR A 51 -0.58 -2.69 7.94
N ASN A 52 -0.69 -2.05 6.77
CA ASN A 52 -0.74 -0.59 6.66
C ASN A 52 -2.00 -0.03 7.33
N ALA A 53 -3.16 -0.62 7.07
CA ALA A 53 -4.41 -0.20 7.69
C ALA A 53 -4.36 -0.37 9.21
N ALA A 54 -3.88 -1.51 9.69
CA ALA A 54 -3.71 -1.78 11.12
C ALA A 54 -2.74 -0.79 11.77
N MET A 55 -1.59 -0.51 11.15
CA MET A 55 -0.61 0.45 11.67
C MET A 55 -1.19 1.87 11.74
N ALA A 56 -1.94 2.31 10.71
CA ALA A 56 -2.61 3.61 10.70
C ALA A 56 -3.68 3.72 11.80
N VAL A 57 -4.53 2.69 11.94
CA VAL A 57 -5.59 2.66 12.96
C VAL A 57 -5.01 2.61 14.37
N THR A 58 -4.00 1.76 14.62
CA THR A 58 -3.32 1.68 15.91
C THR A 58 -2.63 3.01 16.25
N GLY A 59 -1.95 3.63 15.27
CA GLY A 59 -1.37 4.97 15.43
C GLY A 59 -2.42 6.02 15.80
N LEU A 60 -3.60 6.02 15.16
CA LEU A 60 -4.70 6.90 15.54
C LEU A 60 -5.17 6.66 16.97
N ILE A 61 -5.46 5.42 17.33
CA ILE A 61 -6.01 5.05 18.65
C ILE A 61 -5.03 5.45 19.75
N LEU A 62 -3.75 5.13 19.59
CA LEU A 62 -2.73 5.40 20.61
C LEU A 62 -2.33 6.87 20.69
N GLY A 63 -2.44 7.61 19.58
CA GLY A 63 -2.11 9.04 19.51
C GLY A 63 -3.23 9.97 19.96
N LEU A 64 -4.49 9.55 19.84
CA LEU A 64 -5.66 10.38 20.14
C LEU A 64 -6.40 9.99 21.43
N LYS A 65 -5.99 8.94 22.12
CA LYS A 65 -6.57 8.61 23.43
C LYS A 65 -6.27 9.70 24.48
N PRO A 66 -7.07 9.82 25.55
CA PRO A 66 -6.86 10.84 26.59
C PRO A 66 -5.49 10.82 27.26
N GLN A 67 -4.86 9.65 27.32
CA GLN A 67 -3.48 9.47 27.79
C GLN A 67 -2.65 8.89 26.63
N PRO A 68 -2.19 9.73 25.69
CA PRO A 68 -1.54 9.25 24.46
C PRO A 68 -0.23 8.53 24.78
N GLU A 69 -0.02 7.39 24.14
CA GLU A 69 1.16 6.51 24.37
C GLU A 69 2.22 6.65 23.27
N ILE A 70 1.91 7.38 22.21
CA ILE A 70 2.85 7.63 21.12
C ILE A 70 3.18 9.12 21.05
N SER A 71 4.44 9.42 20.81
CA SER A 71 4.89 10.79 20.57
C SER A 71 4.48 11.26 19.17
N PHE A 72 4.51 12.58 18.95
CA PHE A 72 4.33 13.12 17.60
C PHE A 72 5.43 12.62 16.65
N GLN A 73 6.64 12.40 17.15
CA GLN A 73 7.74 11.84 16.36
C GLN A 73 7.46 10.40 15.91
N ASP A 74 6.91 9.55 16.79
CA ASP A 74 6.49 8.20 16.41
C ASP A 74 5.44 8.25 15.30
N ALA A 75 4.45 9.15 15.41
CA ALA A 75 3.45 9.34 14.36
C ALA A 75 4.08 9.77 13.04
N VAL A 76 5.09 10.65 13.05
CA VAL A 76 5.86 11.01 11.85
C VAL A 76 6.52 9.77 11.24
N ILE A 77 7.20 8.93 12.03
CA ILE A 77 7.82 7.69 11.54
C ILE A 77 6.78 6.76 10.90
N ILE A 78 5.62 6.59 11.53
CA ILE A 78 4.50 5.82 10.99
C ILE A 78 4.05 6.40 9.63
N ILE A 79 3.95 7.73 9.49
CA ILE A 79 3.60 8.38 8.22
C ILE A 79 4.61 8.00 7.11
N TYR A 80 5.91 7.98 7.40
CA TYR A 80 6.92 7.57 6.41
C TYR A 80 6.79 6.08 6.03
N LEU A 81 6.60 5.20 7.01
CA LEU A 81 6.39 3.77 6.76
C LEU A 81 5.16 3.56 5.88
N LEU A 82 4.01 4.12 6.28
CA LEU A 82 2.77 4.03 5.51
C LEU A 82 2.91 4.61 4.11
N SER A 83 3.64 5.71 3.93
CA SER A 83 3.90 6.30 2.61
C SER A 83 4.70 5.35 1.71
N MET A 84 5.75 4.73 2.25
CA MET A 84 6.55 3.73 1.53
C MET A 84 5.69 2.53 1.14
N GLY A 85 4.91 1.98 2.06
CA GLY A 85 4.02 0.84 1.77
C GLY A 85 2.92 1.19 0.77
N TRP A 86 2.36 2.40 0.84
CA TRP A 86 1.35 2.85 -0.12
C TRP A 86 1.92 3.00 -1.53
N ILE A 87 3.14 3.52 -1.67
CA ILE A 87 3.84 3.59 -2.96
C ILE A 87 4.15 2.21 -3.51
N THR A 88 4.59 1.27 -2.66
CA THR A 88 4.76 -0.14 -3.06
C THR A 88 3.45 -0.73 -3.57
N VAL A 89 2.34 -0.50 -2.87
CA VAL A 89 1.00 -0.97 -3.28
C VAL A 89 0.60 -0.39 -4.65
N ILE A 90 0.74 0.92 -4.86
CA ILE A 90 0.44 1.57 -6.15
C ILE A 90 1.30 0.98 -7.27
N THR A 91 2.61 0.83 -7.03
CA THR A 91 3.55 0.30 -8.04
C THR A 91 3.24 -1.16 -8.37
N ALA A 92 2.88 -1.96 -7.37
CA ALA A 92 2.49 -3.35 -7.57
C ALA A 92 1.19 -3.45 -8.38
N LEU A 93 0.17 -2.67 -8.02
CA LEU A 93 -1.09 -2.63 -8.76
C LEU A 93 -0.91 -2.14 -10.20
N ALA A 94 -0.08 -1.12 -10.42
CA ALA A 94 0.22 -0.63 -11.77
C ALA A 94 0.89 -1.71 -12.63
N SER A 95 1.80 -2.50 -12.06
CA SER A 95 2.44 -3.64 -12.73
C SER A 95 1.44 -4.76 -13.04
N CYS A 96 0.45 -4.97 -12.16
CA CYS A 96 -0.53 -6.04 -12.29
C CYS A 96 -1.78 -5.70 -13.11
N HIS A 97 -2.13 -4.42 -13.28
CA HIS A 97 -3.31 -4.02 -14.05
C HIS A 97 -3.29 -4.52 -15.49
N ARG A 98 -2.12 -4.93 -16.00
CA ARG A 98 -1.96 -5.57 -17.30
C ARG A 98 -2.53 -7.00 -17.38
N LEU A 99 -2.89 -7.63 -16.25
CA LEU A 99 -3.01 -9.09 -16.17
C LEU A 99 -4.41 -9.65 -15.86
N SER A 100 -5.39 -8.92 -15.32
CA SER A 100 -6.71 -9.54 -15.05
C SER A 100 -7.91 -8.62 -14.84
N ASP A 101 -9.08 -9.09 -15.30
CA ASP A 101 -10.44 -8.54 -15.06
C ASP A 101 -10.93 -8.79 -13.60
N GLU A 102 -10.26 -9.66 -12.82
CA GLU A 102 -10.60 -9.98 -11.42
C GLU A 102 -10.00 -9.01 -10.37
N THR A 103 -9.36 -7.93 -10.82
CA THR A 103 -8.65 -6.96 -9.98
C THR A 103 -9.53 -6.08 -9.09
N ASN A 104 -10.87 -6.19 -9.20
CA ASN A 104 -11.82 -5.27 -8.56
C ASN A 104 -11.76 -5.29 -7.03
N ALA A 105 -11.65 -6.47 -6.42
CA ALA A 105 -11.61 -6.59 -4.97
C ALA A 105 -10.32 -5.99 -4.40
N LEU A 106 -9.19 -6.31 -5.03
CA LEU A 106 -7.88 -5.82 -4.62
C LEU A 106 -7.76 -4.30 -4.82
N GLN A 107 -8.28 -3.78 -5.94
CA GLN A 107 -8.34 -2.34 -6.20
C GLN A 107 -9.22 -1.64 -5.16
N LEU A 108 -10.40 -2.18 -4.84
CA LEU A 108 -11.28 -1.64 -3.81
C LEU A 108 -10.60 -1.61 -2.43
N VAL A 109 -9.96 -2.71 -2.04
CA VAL A 109 -9.22 -2.79 -0.76
C VAL A 109 -8.07 -1.79 -0.74
N SER A 110 -7.34 -1.61 -1.85
CA SER A 110 -6.31 -0.58 -1.97
C SER A 110 -6.86 0.83 -1.78
N VAL A 111 -8.03 1.12 -2.35
CA VAL A 111 -8.68 2.43 -2.25
C VAL A 111 -9.11 2.71 -0.81
N ILE A 112 -9.74 1.74 -0.15
CA ILE A 112 -10.13 1.84 1.26
C ILE A 112 -8.88 2.07 2.13
N GLN A 113 -7.83 1.25 1.93
CA GLN A 113 -6.57 1.35 2.65
C GLN A 113 -5.88 2.70 2.44
N GLY A 114 -5.92 3.25 1.20
CA GLY A 114 -5.44 4.59 0.90
C GLY A 114 -6.17 5.68 1.68
N TYR A 115 -7.51 5.63 1.74
CA TYR A 115 -8.30 6.58 2.52
C TYR A 115 -8.03 6.48 4.03
N VAL A 116 -7.80 5.28 4.56
CA VAL A 116 -7.40 5.08 5.97
C VAL A 116 -6.06 5.76 6.26
N ILE A 117 -5.05 5.60 5.40
CA ILE A 117 -3.77 6.30 5.54
C ILE A 117 -3.98 7.81 5.50
N VAL A 118 -4.71 8.31 4.50
CA VAL A 118 -4.99 9.74 4.34
C VAL A 118 -5.67 10.32 5.57
N ALA A 119 -6.67 9.62 6.12
CA ALA A 119 -7.34 10.01 7.36
C ALA A 119 -6.38 10.05 8.56
N PHE A 120 -5.49 9.06 8.69
CA PHE A 120 -4.44 9.08 9.72
C PHE A 120 -3.53 10.30 9.59
N VAL A 121 -2.99 10.55 8.40
CA VAL A 121 -2.08 11.68 8.16
C VAL A 121 -2.77 13.01 8.44
N PHE A 122 -4.01 13.21 7.96
CA PHE A 122 -4.77 14.42 8.25
C PHE A 122 -5.06 14.61 9.73
N SER A 123 -5.40 13.53 10.44
CA SER A 123 -5.65 13.60 11.88
C SER A 123 -4.39 14.02 12.64
N VAL A 124 -3.24 13.42 12.33
CA VAL A 124 -1.95 13.78 12.92
C VAL A 124 -1.58 15.24 12.59
N LEU A 125 -1.74 15.68 11.35
CA LEU A 125 -1.44 17.07 10.95
C LEU A 125 -2.39 18.09 11.60
N ALA A 126 -3.67 17.76 11.75
CA ALA A 126 -4.66 18.60 12.42
C ALA A 126 -4.37 18.75 13.92
N THR A 127 -3.94 17.67 14.55
CA THR A 127 -3.69 17.61 16.00
C THR A 127 -2.24 17.84 16.39
N ALA A 128 -1.33 18.04 15.44
CA ALA A 128 0.11 18.15 15.66
C ALA A 128 0.55 19.02 16.85
N PRO A 129 -0.03 20.22 17.13
CA PRO A 129 0.39 21.02 18.29
C PRO A 129 0.03 20.42 19.65
N LYS A 130 -0.92 19.48 19.69
CA LYS A 130 -1.45 18.85 20.91
C LYS A 130 -1.25 17.33 20.93
N PHE A 131 -0.54 16.79 19.93
CA PHE A 131 -0.42 15.35 19.74
C PHE A 131 0.60 14.75 20.71
N GLY A 132 0.29 13.59 21.29
CA GLY A 132 1.21 12.88 22.19
C GLY A 132 1.21 13.38 23.64
N PRO A 133 1.98 12.73 24.52
CA PRO A 133 1.92 12.97 25.96
C PRO A 133 2.57 14.30 26.41
N HIS A 134 3.49 14.83 25.60
CA HIS A 134 4.25 16.06 25.89
C HIS A 134 4.12 17.05 24.72
N PRO A 135 2.94 17.68 24.52
CA PRO A 135 2.70 18.56 23.39
C PRO A 135 3.65 19.78 23.35
N GLU A 136 4.15 20.20 24.50
CA GLU A 136 5.17 21.23 24.63
C GLU A 136 6.47 20.89 23.89
N CYS A 137 6.79 19.60 23.69
CA CYS A 137 8.02 19.15 23.02
C CYS A 137 7.86 19.00 21.49
N ASN A 138 6.63 19.09 20.95
CA ASN A 138 6.40 18.83 19.52
C ASN A 138 7.10 19.83 18.59
N HIS A 139 7.52 20.99 19.09
CA HIS A 139 8.26 21.99 18.30
C HIS A 139 9.67 21.52 17.92
N GLU A 140 10.22 20.55 18.66
CA GLU A 140 11.50 19.91 18.39
C GLU A 140 11.38 18.76 17.38
N ALA A 141 10.16 18.35 17.02
CA ALA A 141 9.97 17.29 16.04
C ALA A 141 10.46 17.70 14.65
N VAL A 142 11.21 16.79 14.02
CA VAL A 142 11.90 17.02 12.74
C VAL A 142 11.41 16.02 11.71
N ALA A 143 11.10 16.52 10.52
CA ALA A 143 10.89 15.70 9.32
C ALA A 143 12.07 15.88 8.35
N VAL A 144 12.37 14.84 7.56
CA VAL A 144 13.49 14.83 6.60
C VAL A 144 13.01 14.33 5.23
N ILE A 145 13.26 15.10 4.17
CA ILE A 145 13.08 14.66 2.78
C ILE A 145 14.45 14.57 2.08
N LEU A 146 15.32 15.52 2.40
CA LEU A 146 16.74 15.59 2.03
C LEU A 146 17.53 16.37 3.10
N ARG A 147 16.88 17.36 3.72
CA ARG A 147 17.40 18.16 4.84
C ARG A 147 16.38 18.14 5.98
N PRO A 148 16.82 18.12 7.25
CA PRO A 148 15.92 18.26 8.39
C PRO A 148 15.21 19.62 8.37
N PHE A 149 13.91 19.61 8.62
CA PHE A 149 13.10 20.81 8.83
C PHE A 149 12.10 20.60 9.98
N SER A 150 11.69 21.69 10.62
CA SER A 150 10.69 21.63 11.71
C SER A 150 9.34 21.15 11.18
N ALA A 151 8.85 20.05 11.76
CA ALA A 151 7.60 19.42 11.35
C ALA A 151 6.37 20.33 11.61
N LEU A 152 6.39 21.15 12.66
CA LEU A 152 5.23 21.96 13.05
C LEU A 152 5.06 23.27 12.26
N LYS A 153 6.15 24.02 12.01
CA LYS A 153 6.06 25.35 11.37
C LYS A 153 5.83 25.23 9.86
N GLY A 154 6.86 24.81 9.14
CA GLY A 154 6.80 24.64 7.69
C GLY A 154 6.21 23.28 7.30
N GLY A 155 6.57 22.23 8.04
CA GLY A 155 6.17 20.86 7.71
C GLY A 155 4.67 20.64 7.71
N ARG A 156 3.92 21.29 8.60
CA ARG A 156 2.46 21.13 8.68
C ARG A 156 1.77 21.66 7.43
N ILE A 157 2.09 22.90 7.02
CA ILE A 157 1.49 23.52 5.82
C ILE A 157 1.88 22.72 4.58
N PHE A 158 3.16 22.36 4.47
CA PHE A 158 3.65 21.52 3.38
C PHE A 158 2.94 20.17 3.34
N GLY A 159 2.77 19.52 4.50
CA GLY A 159 2.06 18.26 4.65
C GLY A 159 0.60 18.36 4.20
N TRP A 160 -0.13 19.41 4.60
CA TRP A 160 -1.50 19.66 4.13
C TRP A 160 -1.57 19.78 2.61
N CYS A 161 -0.67 20.58 2.02
CA CYS A 161 -0.62 20.75 0.58
C CYS A 161 -0.32 19.44 -0.16
N VAL A 162 0.71 18.70 0.27
CA VAL A 162 1.11 17.44 -0.36
C VAL A 162 0.03 16.39 -0.22
N VAL A 163 -0.46 16.14 1.00
CA VAL A 163 -1.48 15.11 1.26
C VAL A 163 -2.80 15.47 0.58
N GLY A 164 -3.21 16.74 0.61
CA GLY A 164 -4.39 17.22 -0.09
C GLY A 164 -4.30 17.02 -1.60
N LEU A 165 -3.17 17.40 -2.21
CA LEU A 165 -2.95 17.22 -3.64
C LEU A 165 -2.88 15.75 -4.04
N MET A 166 -2.15 14.93 -3.28
CA MET A 166 -2.05 13.49 -3.52
C MET A 166 -3.40 12.79 -3.37
N SER A 167 -4.18 13.14 -2.34
CA SER A 167 -5.52 12.58 -2.12
C SER A 167 -6.45 12.96 -3.26
N LEU A 168 -6.45 14.24 -3.67
CA LEU A 168 -7.27 14.70 -4.79
C LEU A 168 -6.90 13.99 -6.10
N GLY A 169 -5.60 13.91 -6.41
CA GLY A 169 -5.11 13.21 -7.60
C GLY A 169 -5.48 11.72 -7.59
N TYR A 170 -5.31 11.06 -6.44
CA TYR A 170 -5.68 9.67 -6.25
C TYR A 170 -7.18 9.45 -6.45
N THR A 171 -8.04 10.25 -5.80
CA THR A 171 -9.49 10.17 -5.95
C THR A 171 -9.93 10.39 -7.40
N ILE A 172 -9.36 11.37 -8.11
CA ILE A 172 -9.66 11.61 -9.53
C ILE A 172 -9.28 10.40 -10.38
N MET A 173 -8.08 9.85 -10.19
CA MET A 173 -7.62 8.67 -10.92
C MET A 173 -8.55 7.47 -10.69
N THR A 174 -8.83 7.15 -9.43
CA THR A 174 -9.73 6.04 -9.06
C THR A 174 -11.15 6.25 -9.61
N ALA A 175 -11.69 7.47 -9.54
CA ALA A 175 -13.02 7.77 -10.07
C ALA A 175 -13.07 7.58 -11.59
N ARG A 176 -12.03 7.97 -12.32
CA ARG A 176 -11.93 7.77 -13.78
C ARG A 176 -11.88 6.28 -14.15
N ASP A 177 -11.09 5.49 -13.43
CA ASP A 177 -11.00 4.05 -13.67
C ASP A 177 -12.33 3.34 -13.38
N TYR A 178 -12.96 3.68 -12.26
CA TYR A 178 -14.24 3.09 -11.85
C TYR A 178 -15.39 3.47 -12.80
N THR A 179 -15.45 4.73 -13.22
CA THR A 179 -16.46 5.18 -14.19
C THR A 179 -16.27 4.52 -15.56
N ALA A 180 -15.02 4.39 -16.04
CA ALA A 180 -14.73 3.68 -17.29
C ALA A 180 -15.15 2.20 -17.22
N GLN A 181 -14.95 1.57 -16.07
CA GLN A 181 -15.35 0.18 -15.85
C GLN A 181 -16.88 0.02 -15.85
N ILE A 182 -17.61 0.87 -15.13
CA ILE A 182 -19.08 0.86 -15.14
C ILE A 182 -19.59 1.06 -16.56
N GLN A 183 -19.02 1.99 -17.33
CA GLN A 183 -19.41 2.21 -18.73
C GLN A 183 -19.19 0.97 -19.59
N ARG A 184 -18.08 0.23 -19.39
CA ARG A 184 -17.83 -1.04 -20.10
C ARG A 184 -18.85 -2.12 -19.72
N GLN A 185 -19.20 -2.24 -18.44
CA GLN A 185 -20.22 -3.20 -17.99
C GLN A 185 -21.61 -2.87 -18.55
N ILE A 186 -22.00 -1.59 -18.57
CA ILE A 186 -23.27 -1.15 -19.16
C ILE A 186 -23.29 -1.45 -20.66
N ARG A 187 -22.18 -1.20 -21.38
CA ARG A 187 -22.08 -1.54 -22.82
C ARG A 187 -22.20 -3.05 -23.07
N LYS A 188 -21.54 -3.88 -22.26
CA LYS A 188 -21.66 -5.35 -22.34
C LYS A 188 -23.11 -5.81 -22.11
N ARG A 189 -23.79 -5.29 -21.08
CA ARG A 189 -25.21 -5.60 -20.82
C ARG A 189 -26.12 -5.23 -21.99
N ARG A 190 -25.93 -4.03 -22.56
CA ARG A 190 -26.69 -3.58 -23.74
C ARG A 190 -26.43 -4.45 -24.98
N GLN A 191 -25.23 -5.00 -25.13
CA GLN A 191 -24.93 -5.93 -26.22
C GLN A 191 -25.64 -7.27 -26.00
N SER A 192 -25.57 -7.84 -24.79
CA SER A 192 -26.27 -9.09 -24.47
C SER A 192 -27.79 -8.97 -24.56
N GLU A 193 -28.38 -7.82 -24.22
CA GLU A 193 -29.81 -7.56 -24.42
C GLU A 193 -30.21 -7.54 -25.89
N LYS A 194 -29.36 -6.98 -26.77
CA LYS A 194 -29.59 -6.99 -28.22
C LYS A 194 -29.51 -8.40 -28.79
N GLU A 195 -28.50 -9.18 -28.37
CA GLU A 195 -28.35 -10.57 -28.79
C GLU A 195 -29.53 -11.45 -28.35
N LEU A 196 -30.09 -11.21 -27.16
CA LEU A 196 -31.27 -11.95 -26.69
C LEU A 196 -32.57 -11.53 -27.41
N GLY A 197 -32.73 -10.23 -27.67
CA GLY A 197 -33.89 -9.67 -28.36
C GLY A 197 -33.97 -10.02 -29.85
N GLU A 198 -32.84 -10.40 -30.46
CA GLU A 198 -32.75 -10.79 -31.88
C GLU A 198 -32.84 -12.31 -32.07
N THR A 199 -33.34 -13.06 -31.07
CA THR A 199 -33.78 -14.44 -31.28
C THR A 199 -34.82 -14.39 -32.41
N PRO A 200 -34.50 -14.89 -33.63
CA PRO A 200 -35.46 -14.85 -34.73
C PRO A 200 -36.71 -15.52 -34.22
N ALA A 201 -37.88 -14.92 -34.49
CA ALA A 201 -39.14 -15.60 -34.33
C ALA A 201 -39.08 -16.83 -35.25
N ALA A 202 -38.51 -17.92 -34.73
CA ALA A 202 -38.53 -19.21 -35.37
C ALA A 202 -40.02 -19.48 -35.55
N ASP A 203 -40.42 -19.56 -36.81
CA ASP A 203 -41.74 -19.96 -37.23
C ASP A 203 -42.27 -21.01 -36.26
N ALA A 204 -43.48 -20.78 -35.78
CA ALA A 204 -44.22 -21.69 -34.93
C ALA A 204 -44.46 -23.01 -35.69
N GLN A 205 -43.43 -23.85 -35.81
CA GLN A 205 -43.56 -25.24 -36.17
C GLN A 205 -44.06 -25.95 -34.93
N GLU A 206 -45.28 -26.48 -35.04
CA GLU A 206 -45.93 -27.27 -34.01
C GLU A 206 -44.96 -28.29 -33.41
N PRO A 207 -44.97 -28.46 -32.08
CA PRO A 207 -44.13 -29.43 -31.40
C PRO A 207 -44.52 -30.85 -31.85
N VAL A 208 -43.77 -31.42 -32.78
CA VAL A 208 -43.75 -32.85 -33.01
C VAL A 208 -43.33 -33.49 -31.69
N ARG A 209 -44.28 -34.18 -31.04
CA ARG A 209 -44.05 -34.99 -29.83
C ARG A 209 -42.97 -36.03 -30.12
N THR A 210 -41.72 -35.69 -29.85
CA THR A 210 -40.67 -36.69 -29.70
C THR A 210 -40.84 -37.36 -28.34
N PRO A 211 -40.82 -38.70 -28.27
CA PRO A 211 -40.96 -39.43 -27.03
C PRO A 211 -39.85 -39.02 -26.05
N ILE A 212 -40.25 -38.81 -24.80
CA ILE A 212 -39.38 -38.46 -23.68
C ILE A 212 -38.34 -39.58 -23.51
N PHE A 213 -37.16 -39.38 -24.08
CA PHE A 213 -35.99 -40.19 -23.78
C PHE A 213 -35.35 -39.61 -22.53
N ILE A 214 -35.54 -40.27 -21.39
CA ILE A 214 -34.87 -39.94 -20.13
C ILE A 214 -33.38 -40.19 -20.36
N PRO A 215 -32.52 -39.15 -20.40
CA PRO A 215 -31.09 -39.36 -20.58
C PRO A 215 -30.56 -40.00 -19.30
N THR A 216 -30.11 -41.24 -19.40
CA THR A 216 -29.33 -41.90 -18.37
C THR A 216 -28.15 -40.98 -17.99
N PRO A 217 -27.91 -40.71 -16.69
CA PRO A 217 -26.86 -39.80 -16.26
C PRO A 217 -25.52 -40.26 -16.84
N ALA A 218 -24.95 -39.44 -17.73
CA ALA A 218 -23.64 -39.69 -18.27
C ALA A 218 -22.62 -39.70 -17.11
N PRO A 219 -21.67 -40.64 -17.09
CA PRO A 219 -20.59 -40.65 -16.10
C PRO A 219 -19.90 -39.29 -16.13
N PHE A 220 -19.68 -38.69 -14.95
CA PHE A 220 -18.95 -37.45 -14.77
C PHE A 220 -17.64 -37.49 -15.56
N ALA A 221 -17.62 -36.89 -16.75
CA ALA A 221 -16.41 -36.69 -17.50
C ALA A 221 -15.57 -35.67 -16.72
N PRO A 222 -14.34 -36.01 -16.31
CA PRO A 222 -13.49 -35.08 -15.58
C PRO A 222 -13.31 -33.84 -16.44
N ALA A 223 -13.65 -32.67 -15.90
CA ALA A 223 -13.47 -31.40 -16.57
C ALA A 223 -12.01 -31.29 -17.04
N ASN A 224 -11.82 -31.19 -18.37
CA ASN A 224 -10.52 -31.09 -19.03
C ASN A 224 -9.76 -29.85 -18.54
N THR A 225 -9.01 -30.01 -17.45
CA THR A 225 -8.10 -29.02 -16.84
C THR A 225 -6.82 -28.82 -17.66
N THR A 226 -6.71 -29.49 -18.81
CA THR A 226 -5.55 -29.46 -19.70
C THR A 226 -5.45 -28.17 -20.54
N ALA A 227 -6.55 -27.46 -20.80
CA ALA A 227 -6.54 -26.27 -21.66
C ALA A 227 -5.86 -25.04 -21.03
N THR A 228 -5.92 -24.87 -19.70
CA THR A 228 -5.25 -23.78 -19.00
C THR A 228 -3.75 -24.00 -18.85
N LYS A 229 -3.29 -25.25 -18.74
CA LYS A 229 -1.86 -25.58 -18.59
C LYS A 229 -1.04 -25.30 -19.86
N GLN A 230 -1.66 -25.35 -21.04
CA GLN A 230 -0.96 -25.23 -22.32
C GLN A 230 -0.63 -23.78 -22.71
N ARG A 231 -1.34 -22.78 -22.18
CA ARG A 231 -1.04 -21.35 -22.45
C ARG A 231 0.18 -20.82 -21.69
N GLN A 232 0.54 -21.41 -20.55
CA GLN A 232 1.74 -20.99 -19.80
C GLN A 232 3.05 -21.49 -20.45
N ALA A 233 3.02 -22.59 -21.19
CA ALA A 233 4.21 -23.17 -21.80
C ALA A 233 4.76 -22.35 -22.98
N THR A 234 3.94 -21.53 -23.66
CA THR A 234 4.37 -20.78 -24.85
C THR A 234 5.20 -19.54 -24.52
N TYR A 235 5.17 -19.05 -23.28
CA TYR A 235 5.91 -17.84 -22.88
C TYR A 235 7.38 -18.11 -22.49
N TYR A 236 7.74 -19.37 -22.21
CA TYR A 236 9.09 -19.75 -21.77
C TYR A 236 10.02 -20.24 -22.90
N GLY A 237 9.56 -20.20 -24.16
CA GLY A 237 10.20 -20.91 -25.27
C GLY A 237 11.17 -20.12 -26.15
N SER A 238 11.59 -18.90 -25.79
CA SER A 238 12.60 -18.16 -26.58
C SER A 238 13.98 -18.21 -25.89
N PRO A 239 14.94 -19.02 -26.36
CA PRO A 239 16.23 -19.26 -25.69
C PRO A 239 17.25 -18.11 -25.87
N ARG A 240 16.82 -16.89 -26.16
CA ARG A 240 17.72 -15.73 -26.21
C ARG A 240 17.46 -14.84 -25.01
N ALA A 241 18.28 -15.08 -23.99
CA ALA A 241 18.52 -14.25 -22.82
C ALA A 241 19.03 -12.85 -23.24
N LEU A 242 18.15 -12.07 -23.84
CA LEU A 242 18.29 -10.63 -23.88
C LEU A 242 17.78 -10.15 -22.52
N VAL A 243 18.69 -9.68 -21.67
CA VAL A 243 18.33 -9.00 -20.43
C VAL A 243 17.22 -8.01 -20.76
N ASP A 244 16.04 -8.19 -20.16
CA ASP A 244 14.96 -7.26 -20.33
C ASP A 244 15.35 -5.95 -19.62
N HIS A 245 15.91 -5.02 -20.39
CA HIS A 245 16.37 -3.72 -19.90
C HIS A 245 15.23 -2.95 -19.21
N GLN A 246 13.98 -3.19 -19.62
CA GLN A 246 12.82 -2.57 -18.98
C GLN A 246 12.58 -3.16 -17.59
N LEU A 247 12.64 -4.48 -17.44
CA LEU A 247 12.57 -5.14 -16.14
C LEU A 247 13.68 -4.65 -15.20
N LEU A 248 14.92 -4.58 -15.71
CA LEU A 248 16.06 -4.09 -14.93
C LEU A 248 15.88 -2.64 -14.50
N ALA A 249 15.41 -1.77 -15.40
CA ALA A 249 15.15 -0.36 -15.08
C ALA A 249 14.05 -0.20 -14.02
N MET A 250 12.97 -0.97 -14.11
CA MET A 250 11.90 -0.98 -13.11
C MET A 250 12.38 -1.47 -11.74
N LEU A 251 13.16 -2.55 -11.70
CA LEU A 251 13.75 -3.06 -10.45
C LEU A 251 14.70 -2.03 -9.82
N LEU A 252 15.56 -1.41 -10.63
CA LEU A 252 16.48 -0.36 -10.16
C LEU A 252 15.69 0.83 -9.59
N PHE A 253 14.62 1.26 -10.27
CA PHE A 253 13.75 2.33 -9.80
C PHE A 253 13.12 1.99 -8.44
N ILE A 254 12.59 0.78 -8.26
CA ILE A 254 12.02 0.33 -6.98
C ILE A 254 13.08 0.32 -5.87
N ILE A 255 14.28 -0.20 -6.14
CA ILE A 255 15.37 -0.24 -5.16
C ILE A 255 15.80 1.16 -4.74
N LEU A 256 15.95 2.09 -5.69
CA LEU A 256 16.34 3.47 -5.41
C LEU A 256 15.26 4.21 -4.62
N LEU A 257 13.98 4.04 -4.99
CA LEU A 257 12.85 4.63 -4.29
C LEU A 257 12.74 4.08 -2.86
N TRP A 258 12.87 2.78 -2.68
CA TRP A 258 12.91 2.13 -1.37
C TRP A 258 14.07 2.66 -0.51
N ALA A 259 15.29 2.71 -1.07
CA ALA A 259 16.47 3.19 -0.36
C ALA A 259 16.30 4.65 0.07
N PHE A 260 15.67 5.47 -0.77
CA PHE A 260 15.33 6.86 -0.44
C PHE A 260 14.40 6.95 0.78
N PHE A 261 13.35 6.10 0.86
CA PHE A 261 12.47 6.08 2.04
C PHE A 261 13.18 5.61 3.30
N VAL A 262 13.92 4.50 3.23
CA VAL A 262 14.68 3.97 4.37
C VAL A 262 15.68 5.00 4.89
N LEU A 263 16.42 5.65 3.98
CA LEU A 263 17.38 6.69 4.34
C LEU A 263 16.69 7.85 5.07
N ASN A 264 15.55 8.32 4.56
CA ASN A 264 14.81 9.41 5.20
C ASN A 264 14.27 9.02 6.58
N ILE A 265 13.75 7.81 6.76
CA ILE A 265 13.26 7.33 8.06
C ILE A 265 14.41 7.26 9.08
N GLU A 266 15.54 6.65 8.70
CA GLU A 266 16.68 6.53 9.61
C GLU A 266 17.34 7.89 9.89
N LEU A 267 17.32 8.83 8.94
CA LEU A 267 17.73 10.21 9.19
C LEU A 267 16.79 10.90 10.19
N VAL A 268 15.46 10.78 10.03
CA VAL A 268 14.48 11.32 10.98
C VAL A 268 14.76 10.81 12.40
N ILE A 269 15.06 9.53 12.56
CA ILE A 269 15.37 8.92 13.87
C ILE A 269 16.71 9.41 14.43
N ARG A 270 17.75 9.50 13.60
CA ARG A 270 19.07 9.96 14.04
C ARG A 270 19.06 11.42 14.48
N TRP A 271 18.37 12.27 13.75
CA TRP A 271 18.24 13.70 14.08
C TRP A 271 17.38 13.95 15.32
N TYR A 272 16.50 13.01 15.67
CA TYR A 272 15.66 13.12 16.84
C TYR A 272 16.37 12.76 18.16
N ARG A 273 17.50 12.04 18.14
CA ARG A 273 18.22 11.75 19.38
C ARG A 273 18.64 13.07 20.04
N PRO A 274 18.12 13.40 21.23
CA PRO A 274 18.53 14.60 21.94
C PRO A 274 20.04 14.58 22.09
N THR A 275 20.69 15.73 21.99
CA THR A 275 22.10 15.96 22.33
C THR A 275 22.33 15.83 23.84
N SER A 276 21.84 14.74 24.45
CA SER A 276 22.06 14.39 25.85
C SER A 276 23.54 14.26 26.18
N ASP A 277 24.39 14.01 25.18
CA ASP A 277 25.85 13.92 25.35
C ASP A 277 26.55 15.28 25.54
N SER A 278 25.84 16.41 25.33
CA SER A 278 26.45 17.74 25.50
C SER A 278 26.36 18.27 26.94
N ALA A 279 25.63 17.60 27.83
CA ALA A 279 25.31 18.12 29.16
C ALA A 279 25.49 17.13 30.31
N ALA A 280 26.12 15.97 30.10
CA ALA A 280 26.63 15.20 31.24
C ALA A 280 27.89 15.95 31.76
N PRO A 281 27.84 16.66 32.91
CA PRO A 281 29.06 17.11 33.54
C PRO A 281 29.90 15.86 33.76
N ARG A 282 31.17 15.88 33.31
CA ARG A 282 32.14 14.82 33.65
C ARG A 282 32.02 14.60 35.16
N GLN A 283 31.52 13.43 35.57
CA GLN A 283 31.62 13.06 36.97
C GLN A 283 33.12 13.16 37.31
N PRO A 284 33.50 13.93 38.36
CA PRO A 284 34.88 13.95 38.78
C PRO A 284 35.26 12.52 39.15
N ASP A 285 36.26 12.01 38.44
CA ASP A 285 36.84 10.69 38.61
C ASP A 285 37.40 10.62 40.04
N PHE A 286 36.60 10.10 40.98
CA PHE A 286 36.99 9.94 42.37
C PHE A 286 37.92 8.73 42.45
N ARG A 287 39.23 8.96 42.26
CA ARG A 287 40.24 7.97 42.61
C ARG A 287 40.39 7.90 44.13
N PRO A 288 40.18 6.73 44.77
CA PRO A 288 40.59 6.54 46.15
C PRO A 288 42.12 6.56 46.24
N GLN A 289 42.66 7.31 47.22
CA GLN A 289 44.07 7.29 47.63
C GLN A 289 44.34 6.12 48.55
#